data_AF-K1GG45-F1
#
_entry.id   AF-K1GG45-F1
#
_cell.length_a   1.000
_cell.length_b   1.000
_cell.length_c   1.000
_cell.angle_alpha   90.00
_cell.angle_beta   90.00
_cell.angle_gamma   90.00
#
_symmetry.space_group_name_H-M   'P 1'
#
loop_
_entity.id
_entity.type
_entity.pdbx_description
1 polymer ?
#
loop_
_entity_poly.entity_id
_entity_poly.type
_entity_poly.pdbx_seq_one_letter_code
_entity_poly.pdbx_strand_id
1 'polypeptide(L)'
;MKKLLFLIGILSSGLYGASIDHIQTYSPDYLSNQAQTGMIDEVSPYYNPAGLSRLDKGKYIHLGLQFANGHEKMSYKGKEHKAHLTQLIPNVSLTSVDDNGAYFFTFGGQIRI
;
A
#
# COMPACT_ATOMS: atom_id res chain seq x y z
N MET A 1 18.41 -8.66 26.20
CA MET A 1 17.67 -9.45 25.18
C MET A 1 16.44 -8.71 24.63
N LYS A 2 15.42 -8.36 25.45
CA LYS A 2 14.20 -7.67 24.97
C LYS A 2 14.47 -6.36 24.21
N LYS A 3 15.40 -5.53 24.69
CA LYS A 3 15.78 -4.26 24.04
C LYS A 3 16.46 -4.45 22.68
N LEU A 4 17.22 -5.54 22.51
CA LEU A 4 17.91 -5.86 21.26
C LEU A 4 16.93 -6.38 20.21
N LEU A 5 15.97 -7.22 20.60
CA LEU A 5 14.89 -7.68 19.72
C LEU A 5 13.99 -6.53 19.27
N PHE A 6 13.71 -5.59 20.17
CA PHE A 6 12.95 -4.37 19.83
C PHE A 6 13.71 -3.49 18.83
N LEU A 7 15.02 -3.30 19.04
CA LEU A 7 15.86 -2.53 18.13
C LEU A 7 16.00 -3.22 16.76
N ILE A 8 16.16 -4.55 16.73
CA ILE A 8 16.16 -5.35 15.49
C ILE A 8 14.81 -5.24 14.79
N GLY A 9 13.70 -5.26 15.53
CA GLY A 9 12.35 -5.02 14.97
C GLY A 9 12.23 -3.66 14.29
N ILE A 10 12.68 -2.59 14.95
CA ILE A 10 12.70 -1.23 14.38
C ILE A 10 13.64 -1.14 13.16
N LEU A 11 14.81 -1.76 13.23
CA LEU A 11 15.77 -1.75 12.12
C LEU A 11 15.31 -2.61 10.94
N SER A 12 14.57 -3.69 11.19
CA SER A 12 13.91 -4.50 10.15
C SER A 12 12.70 -3.81 9.53
N SER A 13 12.11 -2.82 10.22
CA SER A 13 11.12 -1.90 9.63
C SER A 13 11.76 -0.77 8.82
N GLY A 14 12.99 -0.98 8.33
CA GLY A 14 13.76 -0.06 7.50
C GLY A 14 12.98 0.43 6.29
N LEU A 15 12.24 1.51 6.52
CA LEU A 15 11.94 2.64 5.65
C LEU A 15 12.11 2.36 4.16
N TYR A 16 11.06 1.85 3.52
CA TYR A 16 10.75 2.28 2.16
C TYR A 16 10.25 3.74 2.19
N GLY A 17 11.12 4.65 2.64
CA GLY A 17 11.01 6.08 2.36
C GLY A 17 11.62 6.32 0.98
N ALA A 18 11.11 5.62 -0.03
CA ALA A 18 11.52 5.86 -1.40
C ALA A 18 11.09 7.29 -1.75
N SER A 19 12.01 8.12 -2.22
CA SER A 19 11.63 9.37 -2.87
C SER A 19 10.64 9.03 -3.99
N ILE A 20 9.73 9.96 -4.32
CA ILE A 20 8.85 9.80 -5.49
C ILE A 20 9.70 9.40 -6.71
N ASP A 21 10.89 9.96 -6.86
CA ASP A 21 11.88 9.61 -7.88
C ASP A 21 12.40 8.15 -7.81
N HIS A 22 12.56 7.58 -6.61
CA HIS A 22 12.94 6.18 -6.43
C HIS A 22 11.78 5.23 -6.79
N ILE A 23 10.54 5.59 -6.43
CA ILE A 23 9.32 4.89 -6.87
C ILE A 23 9.18 4.98 -8.40
N GLN A 24 9.47 6.14 -9.00
CA GLN A 24 9.42 6.37 -10.45
C GLN A 24 10.44 5.55 -11.24
N THR A 25 11.60 5.25 -10.67
CA THR A 25 12.70 4.58 -11.40
C THR A 25 12.58 3.05 -11.34
N TYR A 26 11.96 2.51 -10.29
CA TYR A 26 11.91 1.06 -10.05
C TYR A 26 10.52 0.45 -10.11
N SER A 27 9.46 1.26 -10.14
CA SER A 27 8.09 0.76 -10.33
C SER A 27 7.58 1.10 -11.73
N PRO A 28 7.05 0.13 -12.50
CA PRO A 28 6.22 0.40 -13.68
C PRO A 28 4.92 1.19 -13.36
N ASP A 29 4.76 1.68 -12.13
CA ASP A 29 3.49 1.89 -11.46
C ASP A 29 3.15 3.34 -11.14
N TYR A 30 3.96 4.33 -11.52
CA TYR A 30 3.57 5.73 -11.28
C TYR A 30 2.31 6.04 -12.12
N LEU A 31 1.16 6.12 -11.43
CA LEU A 31 -0.20 6.26 -11.97
C LEU A 31 -0.77 5.05 -12.74
N SER A 32 -0.07 3.91 -12.77
CA SER A 32 -0.57 2.72 -13.45
C SER A 32 -1.37 1.83 -12.49
N ASN A 33 -2.52 1.32 -12.94
CA ASN A 33 -3.31 0.37 -12.15
C ASN A 33 -2.62 -1.01 -12.19
N GLN A 34 -2.38 -1.64 -11.03
CA GLN A 34 -1.78 -2.98 -10.96
C GLN A 34 -2.56 -4.04 -11.76
N ALA A 35 -3.88 -3.87 -11.90
CA ALA A 35 -4.69 -4.72 -12.76
C ALA A 35 -4.29 -4.63 -14.25
N GLN A 36 -3.70 -3.51 -14.68
CA GLN A 36 -3.23 -3.27 -16.05
C GLN A 36 -1.79 -3.74 -16.26
N THR A 37 -0.92 -3.62 -15.26
CA THR A 37 0.49 -4.04 -15.36
C THR A 37 0.70 -5.52 -15.02
N GLY A 38 -0.31 -6.18 -14.44
CA GLY A 38 -0.23 -7.59 -14.05
C GLY A 38 0.70 -7.85 -12.86
N MET A 39 1.07 -6.81 -12.12
CA MET A 39 1.96 -6.90 -10.97
C MET A 39 1.26 -7.58 -9.78
N ILE A 40 2.00 -8.47 -9.12
CA ILE A 40 1.58 -9.22 -7.92
C ILE A 40 2.57 -8.95 -6.79
N ASP A 41 2.07 -8.42 -5.68
CA ASP A 41 2.83 -7.94 -4.52
C ASP A 41 1.94 -7.89 -3.25
N GLU A 42 2.45 -7.34 -2.15
CA GLU A 42 1.77 -7.27 -0.85
C GLU A 42 0.49 -6.41 -0.84
N VAL A 43 0.34 -5.47 -1.78
CA VAL A 43 -0.85 -4.61 -1.90
C VAL A 43 -1.84 -5.09 -2.95
N SER A 44 -1.51 -6.16 -3.66
CA SER A 44 -2.37 -6.76 -4.68
C SER A 44 -3.77 -7.15 -4.20
N PRO A 45 -4.01 -7.53 -2.92
CA PRO A 45 -5.38 -7.70 -2.43
C PRO A 45 -6.26 -6.44 -2.54
N TYR A 46 -5.67 -5.25 -2.59
CA TYR A 46 -6.38 -3.98 -2.73
C TYR A 46 -6.59 -3.53 -4.18
N TYR A 47 -5.64 -3.84 -5.07
CA TYR A 47 -5.63 -3.27 -6.43
C TYR A 47 -5.69 -4.29 -7.57
N ASN A 48 -5.29 -5.55 -7.33
CA ASN A 48 -5.29 -6.62 -8.33
C ASN A 48 -5.60 -8.00 -7.70
N PRO A 49 -6.80 -8.21 -7.14
CA PRO A 49 -7.14 -9.46 -6.46
C PRO A 49 -7.17 -10.68 -7.38
N ALA A 50 -7.43 -10.49 -8.69
CA ALA A 50 -7.40 -11.58 -9.67
C ALA A 50 -6.01 -12.22 -9.81
N GLY A 51 -4.97 -11.44 -9.53
CA GLY A 51 -3.59 -11.88 -9.58
C GLY A 51 -3.11 -12.72 -8.39
N LEU A 52 -3.88 -12.77 -7.30
CA LEU A 52 -3.49 -13.47 -6.07
C LEU A 52 -3.36 -14.99 -6.24
N SER A 53 -4.01 -15.58 -7.24
CA SER A 53 -3.86 -17.00 -7.59
C SER A 53 -2.45 -17.34 -8.10
N ARG A 54 -1.62 -16.33 -8.40
CA ARG A 54 -0.23 -16.49 -8.83
C ARG A 54 0.76 -16.50 -7.66
N LEU A 55 0.31 -16.22 -6.44
CA LEU A 55 1.13 -16.39 -5.24
C LEU A 55 1.31 -17.87 -4.94
N ASP A 56 2.37 -18.20 -4.21
CA ASP A 56 2.55 -19.54 -3.67
C ASP A 56 1.40 -19.90 -2.72
N LYS A 57 1.10 -21.19 -2.60
CA LYS A 57 0.09 -21.66 -1.64
C LYS A 57 0.51 -21.31 -0.23
N GLY A 58 -0.39 -20.69 0.52
CA GLY A 58 -0.07 -20.21 1.85
C GLY A 58 -1.09 -19.24 2.41
N LYS A 59 -0.78 -18.73 3.60
CA LYS A 59 -1.55 -17.68 4.26
C LYS A 59 -0.65 -16.47 4.47
N TYR A 60 -1.10 -15.34 3.96
CA TYR A 60 -0.38 -14.07 4.01
C TYR A 60 -1.18 -13.08 4.85
N ILE A 61 -0.46 -12.33 5.68
CA ILE A 61 -1.03 -11.27 6.50
C ILE A 61 -0.23 -10.01 6.20
N HIS A 62 -0.91 -8.97 5.76
CA HIS A 62 -0.35 -7.64 5.63
C HIS A 62 -1.01 -6.72 6.66
N LEU A 63 -0.19 -6.00 7.41
CA LEU A 63 -0.63 -4.97 8.34
C LEU A 63 0.11 -3.69 7.98
N GLY A 64 -0.63 -2.62 7.78
CA GLY A 64 -0.04 -1.33 7.46
C GLY A 64 -0.78 -0.18 8.13
N LEU A 65 -0.06 0.93 8.22
CA LEU A 65 -0.58 2.20 8.69
C LEU A 65 0.00 3.26 7.78
N GLN A 66 -0.87 4.01 7.12
CA GLN A 66 -0.47 5.08 6.23
C GLN A 66 -0.89 6.42 6.79
N PHE A 67 -0.06 7.42 6.57
CA PHE A 67 -0.37 8.80 6.94
C PHE A 67 -0.35 9.65 5.67
N ALA A 68 -1.51 10.16 5.29
CA ALA A 68 -1.66 11.04 4.14
C ALA A 68 -1.82 12.49 4.63
N ASN A 69 -0.92 13.37 4.20
CA ASN A 69 -1.04 14.81 4.38
C ASN A 69 -1.08 15.48 3.00
N GLY A 70 -2.14 16.24 2.74
CA GLY A 70 -2.37 16.89 1.45
C GLY A 70 -2.82 18.34 1.64
N HIS A 71 -2.37 19.19 0.74
CA HIS A 71 -2.82 20.58 0.65
C HIS A 71 -3.45 20.78 -0.71
N GLU A 72 -4.77 20.86 -0.76
CA GLU A 72 -5.50 21.12 -1.99
C GLU A 72 -5.88 22.59 -2.06
N LYS A 73 -5.61 23.21 -3.21
CA LYS A 73 -5.98 24.59 -3.49
C LYS A 73 -6.66 24.65 -4.86
N MET A 74 -7.87 25.19 -4.88
CA MET A 74 -8.64 25.43 -6.10
C MET A 74 -8.99 26.90 -6.20
N SER A 75 -8.85 27.48 -7.40
CA SER A 75 -9.37 28.82 -7.70
C SER A 75 -10.53 28.68 -8.66
N TYR A 76 -11.70 29.19 -8.27
CA TYR A 76 -12.89 29.19 -9.11
C TYR A 76 -13.60 30.54 -9.04
N LYS A 77 -13.85 31.16 -10.20
CA LYS A 77 -14.48 32.49 -10.33
C LYS A 77 -13.86 33.56 -9.40
N GLY A 78 -12.53 33.54 -9.28
CA GLY A 78 -11.78 34.50 -8.44
C GLY A 78 -11.86 34.23 -6.94
N LYS A 79 -12.51 33.14 -6.50
CA LYS A 79 -12.51 32.68 -5.11
C LYS A 79 -11.54 31.52 -4.95
N GLU A 80 -10.68 31.64 -3.94
CA GLU A 80 -9.73 30.61 -3.58
C GLU A 80 -10.33 29.72 -2.48
N HIS A 81 -10.31 28.42 -2.72
CA HIS A 81 -10.72 27.38 -1.78
C HIS A 81 -9.50 26.54 -1.42
N LYS A 82 -9.25 26.40 -0.13
CA LYS A 82 -8.17 25.58 0.41
C LYS A 82 -8.75 24.45 1.24
N ALA A 83 -8.21 23.26 1.08
CA ALA A 83 -8.47 22.11 1.93
C ALA A 83 -7.15 21.52 2.42
N HIS A 84 -7.09 21.28 3.72
CA HIS A 84 -5.98 20.58 4.36
C HIS A 84 -6.47 19.17 4.69
N LEU A 85 -5.90 18.17 4.02
CA LEU A 85 -6.20 16.78 4.26
C LEU A 85 -5.13 16.22 5.20
N THR A 86 -5.54 15.64 6.32
CA THR A 86 -4.65 14.85 7.18
C THR A 86 -5.42 13.62 7.61
N GLN A 87 -4.99 12.47 7.12
CA GLN A 87 -5.68 11.20 7.34
C GLN A 87 -4.68 10.14 7.80
N LEU A 88 -5.03 9.46 8.88
CA LEU A 88 -4.38 8.24 9.30
C LEU A 88 -5.23 7.07 8.81
N ILE A 89 -4.62 6.21 8.00
CA ILE A 89 -5.30 5.16 7.26
C ILE A 89 -4.69 3.81 7.66
N PRO A 90 -5.29 3.09 8.61
CA PRO A 90 -4.90 1.72 8.88
C PRO A 90 -5.30 0.83 7.70
N ASN A 91 -4.52 -0.22 7.44
CA ASN A 91 -4.84 -1.23 6.45
C ASN A 91 -4.47 -2.63 6.97
N VAL A 92 -5.34 -3.60 6.67
CA VAL A 92 -5.15 -5.01 6.99
C VAL A 92 -5.57 -5.84 5.80
N SER A 93 -4.69 -6.70 5.29
CA SER A 93 -5.05 -7.73 4.32
C SER A 93 -4.77 -9.12 4.86
N LEU A 94 -5.71 -10.03 4.60
CA LEU A 94 -5.59 -11.46 4.84
C LEU A 94 -5.76 -12.15 3.51
N THR A 95 -4.83 -13.02 3.14
CA THR A 95 -4.90 -13.78 1.89
C THR A 95 -4.61 -15.25 2.17
N SER A 96 -5.41 -16.14 1.61
CA SER A 96 -5.22 -17.60 1.65
C SER A 96 -5.23 -18.12 0.23
N VAL A 97 -4.18 -18.84 -0.16
CA VAL A 97 -4.03 -19.44 -1.49
C VAL A 97 -3.93 -20.95 -1.33
N ASP A 98 -4.80 -21.68 -2.03
CA ASP A 98 -4.86 -23.14 -2.04
C ASP A 98 -5.18 -23.67 -3.45
N ASP A 99 -5.43 -24.98 -3.57
CA ASP A 99 -5.73 -25.65 -4.83
C ASP A 99 -6.99 -25.11 -5.55
N ASN A 100 -7.92 -24.48 -4.82
CA ASN A 100 -9.14 -23.93 -5.38
C ASN A 100 -9.00 -22.45 -5.79
N GLY A 101 -7.84 -21.83 -5.51
CA GLY A 101 -7.53 -20.44 -5.87
C GLY A 101 -7.16 -19.58 -4.67
N ALA A 102 -7.43 -18.28 -4.78
CA ALA A 102 -7.08 -17.29 -3.76
C ALA A 102 -8.33 -16.67 -3.12
N TYR A 103 -8.36 -16.66 -1.80
CA TYR A 103 -9.35 -15.99 -0.98
C TYR A 103 -8.68 -14.81 -0.28
N PHE A 104 -9.34 -13.66 -0.27
CA PHE A 104 -8.78 -12.46 0.35
C PHE A 104 -9.84 -11.67 1.10
N PHE A 105 -9.37 -10.97 2.13
CA PHE A 105 -10.14 -9.99 2.88
C PHE A 105 -9.26 -8.77 3.09
N THR A 106 -9.82 -7.58 2.89
CA THR A 106 -9.16 -6.31 3.12
C THR A 106 -10.01 -5.42 4.01
N PHE A 107 -9.34 -4.69 4.90
CA PHE A 107 -9.93 -3.63 5.72
C PHE A 107 -9.08 -2.37 5.61
N GLY A 108 -9.74 -1.21 5.64
CA GLY A 108 -9.10 0.09 5.49
C GLY A 108 -8.74 0.41 4.03
N GLY A 109 -7.88 1.41 3.85
CA GLY A 109 -7.39 1.83 2.55
C GLY A 109 -5.88 1.63 2.44
N GLN A 110 -5.44 1.03 1.34
CA GLN A 110 -4.07 1.21 0.90
C GLN A 110 -4.06 2.42 -0.03
N ILE A 111 -3.19 3.40 0.20
CA ILE A 111 -2.81 4.39 -0.80
C ILE A 111 -1.44 3.98 -1.36
N ARG A 112 -1.30 4.03 -2.69
CA ARG A 112 -0.02 4.01 -3.39
C ARG A 112 0.12 5.39 -4.01
N ILE A 113 1.13 6.14 -3.59
CA ILE A 113 1.51 7.45 -4.17
C ILE A 113 2.70 7.21 -5.09
#